data_AF-A0A512NRT8-F1
#
_entry.id   AF-A0A512NRT8-F1
#
_cell.length_a   1.000
_cell.length_b   1.000
_cell.length_c   1.000
_cell.angle_alpha   90.00
_cell.angle_beta   90.00
_cell.angle_gamma   90.00
#
_symmetry.space_group_name_H-M   'P 1'
#
loop_
_entity.id
_entity.type
_entity.pdbx_description
1 polymer ?
#
loop_
_entity_poly.entity_id
_entity_poly.type
_entity_poly.pdbx_seq_one_letter_code
_entity_poly.pdbx_strand_id
1 'polypeptide(L)'
;MKDLAAQSHDGRELEFMLAEQKPLAMFHDIIFAGAGEDEIDRSFAGFVEQGRFVRHEDRDLWEDPQTINGRTALGTRVRLFALRDQKWRIDAYLLLARAAKGHPWNDALERLVGLLLGYTEEETSAWVKHLQQLHGGWGAVPVYLAVTDKDLEKIRQLGFRALPMDLVKEPLLLLCSAAPTAPFLKSVLSSEPTIMLRFGLNARFSLALPFEPADEGRIVRLSKASIPEVNLNMKSNLEIVRQGGDWLM
;
A
#
# COMPACT_ATOMS: atom_id res chain seq x y z
N MET A 1 6.40 -10.98 -20.14
CA MET A 1 6.30 -10.04 -19.00
C MET A 1 5.02 -10.40 -18.26
N LYS A 2 5.13 -10.90 -17.03
CA LYS A 2 3.96 -11.29 -16.23
C LYS A 2 3.27 -10.02 -15.73
N ASP A 3 1.96 -9.92 -15.93
CA ASP A 3 1.15 -8.87 -15.33
C ASP A 3 0.90 -9.21 -13.86
N LEU A 4 1.64 -8.57 -12.97
CA LEU A 4 1.57 -8.78 -11.53
C LEU A 4 0.23 -8.36 -10.93
N ALA A 5 -0.45 -7.37 -11.51
CA ALA A 5 -1.78 -6.94 -11.06
C ALA A 5 -2.84 -8.01 -11.35
N ALA A 6 -2.69 -8.72 -12.47
CA ALA A 6 -3.59 -9.80 -12.89
C ALA A 6 -3.26 -11.17 -12.26
N GLN A 7 -2.09 -11.34 -11.63
CA GLN A 7 -1.59 -12.62 -11.09
C GLN A 7 -1.50 -12.67 -9.56
N SER A 8 -1.95 -11.62 -8.87
CA SER A 8 -1.93 -11.58 -7.41
C SER A 8 -3.08 -12.41 -6.82
N HIS A 9 -2.75 -13.53 -6.18
CA HIS A 9 -3.66 -14.35 -5.35
C HIS A 9 -4.85 -14.99 -6.09
N ASP A 10 -4.64 -15.48 -7.31
CA ASP A 10 -5.67 -16.19 -8.09
C ASP A 10 -5.72 -17.70 -7.85
N GLY A 11 -4.93 -18.22 -6.90
CA GLY A 11 -4.88 -19.65 -6.57
C GLY A 11 -4.00 -20.48 -7.51
N ARG A 12 -3.31 -19.86 -8.49
CA ARG A 12 -2.38 -20.57 -9.40
C ARG A 12 -0.98 -20.73 -8.83
N GLU A 13 -0.73 -20.28 -7.60
CA GLU A 13 0.59 -20.39 -6.97
C GLU A 13 1.10 -21.82 -6.96
N LEU A 14 0.25 -22.80 -6.64
CA LEU A 14 0.63 -24.20 -6.65
C LEU A 14 1.07 -24.67 -8.04
N GLU A 15 0.33 -24.31 -9.09
CA GLU A 15 0.67 -24.66 -10.47
C GLU A 15 2.03 -24.08 -10.87
N PHE A 16 2.29 -22.81 -10.54
CA PHE A 16 3.57 -22.18 -10.83
C PHE A 16 4.73 -22.76 -10.02
N MET A 17 4.49 -23.15 -8.77
CA MET A 17 5.50 -23.84 -7.96
C MET A 17 5.81 -25.23 -8.53
N LEU A 18 4.80 -25.99 -8.96
CA LEU A 18 4.98 -27.31 -9.57
C LEU A 18 5.72 -27.25 -10.91
N ALA A 19 5.56 -26.15 -11.65
CA ALA A 19 6.31 -25.86 -12.87
C ALA A 19 7.69 -25.21 -12.61
N GLU A 20 8.10 -25.06 -11.34
CA GLU A 20 9.36 -24.42 -10.91
C GLU A 20 9.52 -22.96 -11.37
N GLN A 21 8.41 -22.29 -11.72
CA GLN A 21 8.39 -20.90 -12.17
C GLN A 21 8.21 -19.89 -11.04
N LYS A 22 7.78 -20.38 -9.87
CA LYS A 22 7.60 -19.59 -8.65
C LYS A 22 8.31 -20.32 -7.51
N PRO A 23 9.51 -19.88 -7.08
CA PRO A 23 10.29 -20.58 -6.06
C PRO A 23 9.74 -20.40 -4.63
N LEU A 24 8.88 -19.40 -4.42
CA LEU A 24 8.22 -19.10 -3.14
C LEU A 24 6.77 -18.68 -3.39
N ALA A 25 5.81 -19.29 -2.69
CA ALA A 25 4.46 -18.80 -2.53
C ALA A 25 4.26 -18.23 -1.13
N MET A 26 3.50 -17.14 -1.04
CA MET A 26 3.18 -16.43 0.19
C MET A 26 1.69 -16.15 0.22
N PHE A 27 1.05 -16.47 1.35
CA PHE A 27 -0.36 -16.22 1.60
C PHE A 27 -0.51 -15.50 2.93
N HIS A 28 -1.18 -14.35 2.93
CA HIS A 28 -1.47 -13.57 4.13
C HIS A 28 -2.97 -13.60 4.40
N ASP A 29 -3.39 -14.02 5.59
CA ASP A 29 -4.80 -14.18 5.94
C ASP A 29 -5.12 -13.70 7.35
N ILE A 30 -6.41 -13.46 7.57
CA ILE A 30 -6.98 -13.25 8.90
C ILE A 30 -7.32 -14.60 9.52
N ILE A 31 -6.90 -14.83 10.75
CA ILE A 31 -7.25 -16.01 11.53
C ILE A 31 -8.62 -15.76 12.16
N PHE A 32 -9.64 -16.53 11.77
CA PHE A 32 -10.96 -16.47 12.41
C PHE A 32 -11.12 -17.58 13.45
N ALA A 33 -11.85 -17.28 14.54
CA ALA A 33 -12.19 -18.28 15.55
C ALA A 33 -12.96 -19.44 14.91
N GLY A 34 -12.57 -20.68 15.25
CA GLY A 34 -13.15 -21.91 14.70
C GLY A 34 -12.76 -22.21 13.25
N ALA A 35 -11.86 -21.43 12.63
CA ALA A 35 -11.31 -21.77 11.32
C ALA A 35 -10.27 -22.90 11.45
N GLY A 36 -10.48 -24.00 10.73
CA GLY A 36 -9.51 -25.09 10.57
C GLY A 36 -8.58 -24.86 9.37
N GLU A 37 -8.01 -25.95 8.86
CA GLU A 37 -7.24 -25.94 7.61
C GLU A 37 -8.12 -25.49 6.44
N ASP A 38 -7.58 -24.60 5.62
CA ASP A 38 -8.26 -24.14 4.41
C ASP A 38 -7.78 -24.88 3.16
N GLU A 39 -8.25 -24.44 2.01
CA GLU A 39 -7.90 -25.02 0.71
C GLU A 39 -6.41 -24.94 0.39
N ILE A 40 -5.73 -23.86 0.82
CA ILE A 40 -4.28 -23.71 0.62
C ILE A 40 -3.55 -24.79 1.42
N ASP A 41 -3.90 -24.97 2.69
CA ASP A 41 -3.26 -25.99 3.54
C ASP A 41 -3.40 -27.39 2.92
N ARG A 42 -4.61 -27.76 2.48
CA ARG A 42 -4.89 -29.05 1.86
C ARG A 42 -4.18 -29.25 0.52
N SER A 43 -4.12 -28.21 -0.31
CA SER A 43 -3.57 -28.31 -1.67
C SER A 43 -2.04 -28.50 -1.67
N PHE A 44 -1.35 -27.94 -0.67
CA PHE A 44 0.10 -28.06 -0.53
C PHE A 44 0.55 -29.25 0.33
N ALA A 45 -0.31 -29.79 1.20
CA ALA A 45 0.04 -30.81 2.18
C ALA A 45 0.82 -32.00 1.60
N GLY A 46 0.29 -32.64 0.54
CA GLY A 46 0.94 -33.81 -0.06
C GLY A 46 2.34 -33.52 -0.62
N PHE A 47 2.58 -32.31 -1.13
CA PHE A 47 3.88 -31.91 -1.65
C PHE A 47 4.88 -31.58 -0.54
N VAL A 48 4.39 -31.10 0.61
CA VAL A 48 5.20 -30.91 1.83
C VAL A 48 5.57 -32.26 2.44
N GLU A 49 4.63 -33.20 2.54
CA GLU A 49 4.88 -34.56 3.05
C GLU A 49 5.89 -35.33 2.19
N GLN A 50 5.82 -35.16 0.87
CA GLN A 50 6.81 -35.71 -0.07
C GLN A 50 8.17 -35.02 -0.01
N GLY A 51 8.31 -33.93 0.76
CA GLY A 51 9.53 -33.14 0.86
C GLY A 51 9.85 -32.32 -0.39
N ARG A 52 8.90 -32.16 -1.32
CA ARG A 52 9.07 -31.30 -2.52
C ARG A 52 9.05 -29.83 -2.15
N PHE A 53 8.22 -29.45 -1.19
CA PHE A 53 8.15 -28.10 -0.65
C PHE A 53 8.51 -28.04 0.82
N VAL A 54 9.06 -26.90 1.25
CA VAL A 54 9.21 -26.55 2.65
C VAL A 54 8.13 -25.54 3.01
N ARG A 55 7.41 -25.79 4.11
CA ARG A 55 6.38 -24.90 4.66
C ARG A 55 6.91 -24.16 5.88
N HIS A 56 6.54 -22.89 6.00
CA HIS A 56 6.62 -22.14 7.25
C HIS A 56 5.32 -21.37 7.46
N GLU A 57 4.93 -21.19 8.71
CA GLU A 57 3.78 -20.37 9.08
C GLU A 57 4.15 -19.50 10.27
N ASP A 58 3.91 -18.21 10.15
CA ASP A 58 4.02 -17.25 11.24
C ASP A 58 2.64 -16.69 11.57
N ARG A 59 2.34 -16.54 12.85
CA ARG A 59 1.04 -16.08 13.35
C ARG A 59 1.22 -14.89 14.27
N ASP A 60 0.49 -13.83 13.99
CA ASP A 60 0.39 -12.64 14.83
C ASP A 60 -1.01 -12.58 15.44
N LEU A 61 -1.15 -13.14 16.64
CA LEU A 61 -2.40 -13.14 17.38
C LEU A 61 -2.58 -11.81 18.12
N TRP A 62 -3.77 -11.23 18.02
CA TRP A 62 -4.11 -9.99 18.71
C TRP A 62 -4.48 -10.27 20.15
N GLU A 63 -4.07 -9.39 21.06
CA GLU A 63 -4.48 -9.45 22.48
C GLU A 63 -6.00 -9.32 22.62
N ASP A 64 -6.59 -8.42 21.83
CA ASP A 64 -8.03 -8.19 21.75
C ASP A 64 -8.58 -8.64 20.39
N PRO A 65 -9.33 -9.76 20.32
CA PRO A 65 -9.99 -10.20 19.10
C PRO A 65 -10.93 -9.12 18.53
N GLN A 66 -10.96 -9.01 17.21
CA GLN A 66 -11.77 -8.04 16.50
C GLN A 66 -12.97 -8.72 15.83
N THR A 67 -14.06 -8.00 15.63
CA THR A 67 -15.17 -8.50 14.81
C THR A 67 -15.03 -7.98 13.38
N ILE A 68 -14.81 -8.88 12.43
CA ILE A 68 -14.69 -8.57 11.00
C ILE A 68 -15.76 -9.37 10.25
N ASN A 69 -16.65 -8.67 9.55
CA ASN A 69 -17.78 -9.27 8.81
C ASN A 69 -18.63 -10.23 9.67
N GLY A 70 -18.90 -9.85 10.92
CA GLY A 70 -19.71 -10.65 11.85
C GLY A 70 -19.00 -11.89 12.42
N ARG A 71 -17.70 -12.08 12.15
CA ARG A 71 -16.89 -13.19 12.65
C ARG A 71 -15.80 -12.67 13.57
N THR A 72 -15.48 -13.42 14.62
CA THR A 72 -14.38 -13.12 15.52
C THR A 72 -13.05 -13.42 14.83
N ALA A 73 -12.28 -12.38 14.54
CA ALA A 73 -10.91 -12.42 14.05
C ALA A 73 -9.93 -12.38 15.23
N LEU A 74 -9.03 -13.34 15.27
CA LEU A 74 -8.07 -13.56 16.35
C LEU A 74 -6.69 -12.97 16.06
N GLY A 75 -6.41 -12.61 14.82
CA GLY A 75 -5.07 -12.25 14.38
C GLY A 75 -4.87 -12.36 12.89
N THR A 76 -3.61 -12.32 12.48
CA THR A 76 -3.19 -12.59 11.10
C THR A 76 -2.22 -13.76 11.06
N ARG A 77 -2.10 -14.39 9.88
CA ARG A 77 -1.09 -15.40 9.59
C ARG A 77 -0.45 -15.14 8.25
N VAL A 78 0.82 -15.49 8.14
CA VAL A 78 1.52 -15.63 6.86
C VAL A 78 1.96 -17.07 6.69
N ARG A 79 1.60 -17.67 5.56
CA ARG A 79 2.03 -19.01 5.16
C ARG A 79 2.96 -18.91 3.97
N LEU A 80 4.10 -19.58 4.07
CA LEU A 80 5.16 -19.58 3.10
C LEU A 80 5.41 -21.01 2.64
N PHE A 81 5.49 -21.21 1.33
CA PHE A 81 5.87 -22.47 0.72
C PHE A 81 7.00 -22.20 -0.24
N ALA A 82 8.14 -22.86 -0.07
CA ALA A 82 9.27 -22.77 -0.99
C ALA A 82 9.58 -24.13 -1.60
N LEU A 83 10.15 -24.14 -2.80
CA LEU A 83 10.82 -25.34 -3.32
C LEU A 83 11.89 -25.80 -2.33
N ARG A 84 12.10 -27.12 -2.23
CA ARG A 84 12.98 -27.72 -1.21
C ARG A 84 14.37 -27.07 -1.14
N ASP A 85 14.99 -26.87 -2.29
CA ASP A 85 16.31 -26.25 -2.46
C ASP A 85 16.29 -24.72 -2.32
N GLN A 86 15.11 -24.11 -2.39
CA GLN A 86 14.88 -22.67 -2.26
C GLN A 86 14.39 -22.26 -0.86
N LYS A 87 14.53 -23.13 0.16
CA LYS A 87 14.14 -22.84 1.55
C LYS A 87 14.68 -21.49 2.05
N TRP A 88 15.89 -21.10 1.62
CA TRP A 88 16.51 -19.84 2.00
C TRP A 88 15.63 -18.61 1.73
N ARG A 89 14.70 -18.67 0.77
CA ARG A 89 13.75 -17.59 0.48
C ARG A 89 12.75 -17.36 1.61
N ILE A 90 12.34 -18.42 2.31
CA ILE A 90 11.54 -18.33 3.54
C ILE A 90 12.36 -17.60 4.61
N ASP A 91 13.59 -18.03 4.84
CA ASP A 91 14.45 -17.45 5.86
C ASP A 91 14.73 -15.96 5.58
N ALA A 92 14.93 -15.60 4.31
CA ALA A 92 15.08 -14.22 3.86
C ALA A 92 13.80 -13.40 4.08
N TYR A 93 12.62 -13.94 3.74
CA TYR A 93 11.35 -13.26 4.00
C TYR A 93 11.14 -12.99 5.50
N LEU A 94 11.39 -13.99 6.35
CA LEU A 94 11.25 -13.84 7.80
C LEU A 94 12.24 -12.80 8.36
N LEU A 95 13.44 -12.72 7.81
CA LEU A 95 14.39 -11.66 8.14
C LEU A 95 13.87 -10.28 7.74
N LEU A 96 13.30 -10.13 6.54
CA LEU A 96 12.68 -8.88 6.09
C LEU A 96 11.51 -8.47 6.99
N ALA A 97 10.61 -9.42 7.30
CA ALA A 97 9.48 -9.19 8.20
C ALA A 97 9.93 -8.73 9.58
N ARG A 98 10.98 -9.36 10.14
CA ARG A 98 11.57 -8.97 11.41
C ARG A 98 12.24 -7.61 11.35
N ALA A 99 12.98 -7.32 10.28
CA ALA A 99 13.63 -6.02 10.09
C ALA A 99 12.61 -4.88 9.92
N ALA A 100 11.45 -5.18 9.34
CA ALA A 100 10.33 -4.26 9.23
C ALA A 100 9.56 -4.11 10.55
N LYS A 101 9.81 -4.92 11.58
CA LYS A 101 9.09 -4.84 12.86
C LYS A 101 9.31 -3.47 13.50
N GLY A 102 8.21 -2.79 13.82
CA GLY A 102 8.24 -1.42 14.35
C GLY A 102 8.36 -0.32 13.28
N HIS A 103 8.47 -0.70 12.00
CA HIS A 103 8.47 0.22 10.87
C HIS A 103 7.31 -0.09 9.91
N PRO A 104 6.70 0.93 9.29
CA PRO A 104 5.71 0.68 8.26
C PRO A 104 6.32 -0.06 7.07
N TRP A 105 5.59 -1.05 6.55
CA TRP A 105 5.93 -1.66 5.27
C TRP A 105 5.97 -0.61 4.15
N ASN A 106 6.83 -0.82 3.15
CA ASN A 106 7.12 0.18 2.12
C ASN A 106 7.46 -0.47 0.77
N ASP A 107 7.54 0.35 -0.26
CA ASP A 107 7.82 -0.05 -1.64
C ASP A 107 9.15 -0.80 -1.81
N ALA A 108 10.16 -0.53 -0.98
CA ALA A 108 11.44 -1.23 -1.04
C ALA A 108 11.32 -2.66 -0.51
N LEU A 109 10.56 -2.85 0.58
CA LEU A 109 10.27 -4.18 1.12
C LEU A 109 9.39 -4.98 0.15
N GLU A 110 8.39 -4.35 -0.47
CA GLU A 110 7.60 -4.96 -1.54
C GLU A 110 8.47 -5.42 -2.71
N ARG A 111 9.48 -4.62 -3.08
CA ARG A 111 10.44 -5.03 -4.12
C ARG A 111 11.19 -6.30 -3.74
N LEU A 112 11.70 -6.34 -2.52
CA LEU A 112 12.45 -7.50 -2.04
C LEU A 112 11.56 -8.74 -1.97
N VAL A 113 10.29 -8.60 -1.56
CA VAL A 113 9.33 -9.72 -1.59
C VAL A 113 9.07 -10.19 -3.02
N GLY A 114 8.90 -9.28 -3.98
CA GLY A 114 8.74 -9.64 -5.40
C GLY A 114 9.89 -10.52 -5.91
N LEU A 115 11.14 -10.17 -5.58
CA LEU A 115 12.32 -10.96 -5.92
C LEU A 115 12.33 -12.33 -5.22
N LEU A 116 11.90 -12.38 -3.95
CA LEU A 116 11.78 -13.64 -3.20
C LEU A 116 10.71 -14.56 -3.80
N LEU A 117 9.61 -14.00 -4.31
CA LEU A 117 8.58 -14.73 -5.04
C LEU A 117 9.03 -15.21 -6.43
N GLY A 118 10.16 -14.72 -6.94
CA GLY A 118 10.75 -15.12 -8.21
C GLY A 118 10.40 -14.23 -9.40
N TYR A 119 9.86 -13.04 -9.15
CA TYR A 119 9.68 -12.02 -10.19
C TYR A 119 11.01 -11.34 -10.53
N THR A 120 11.12 -10.81 -11.74
CA THR A 120 12.31 -10.06 -12.14
C THR A 120 12.33 -8.67 -11.53
N GLU A 121 13.47 -7.97 -11.58
CA GLU A 121 13.58 -6.59 -11.14
C GLU A 121 12.66 -5.65 -11.94
N GLU A 122 12.49 -5.90 -13.24
CA GLU A 122 11.63 -5.12 -14.12
C GLU A 122 10.14 -5.33 -13.76
N GLU A 123 9.72 -6.58 -13.58
CA GLU A 123 8.34 -6.91 -13.19
C GLU A 123 8.01 -6.27 -11.83
N THR A 124 8.89 -6.47 -10.86
CA THR A 124 8.75 -5.89 -9.52
C THR A 124 8.74 -4.36 -9.55
N SER A 125 9.59 -3.74 -10.37
CA SER A 125 9.61 -2.29 -10.55
C SER A 125 8.32 -1.76 -11.18
N ALA A 126 7.78 -2.48 -12.17
CA ALA A 126 6.52 -2.14 -12.80
C ALA A 126 5.35 -2.21 -11.81
N TRP A 127 5.32 -3.25 -10.96
CA TRP A 127 4.31 -3.37 -9.89
C TRP A 127 4.37 -2.23 -8.88
N VAL A 128 5.55 -1.90 -8.37
CA VAL A 128 5.68 -0.76 -7.45
C VAL A 128 5.29 0.55 -8.12
N LYS A 129 5.66 0.76 -9.38
CA LYS A 129 5.24 1.95 -10.13
C LYS A 129 3.71 2.00 -10.27
N HIS A 130 3.07 0.88 -10.55
CA HIS A 130 1.62 0.78 -10.61
C HIS A 130 0.97 1.14 -9.27
N LEU A 131 1.48 0.64 -8.14
CA LEU A 131 1.01 1.02 -6.81
C LEU A 131 1.23 2.50 -6.49
N GLN A 132 2.35 3.08 -6.91
CA GLN A 132 2.60 4.52 -6.77
C GLN A 132 1.60 5.35 -7.57
N GLN A 133 1.24 4.91 -8.77
CA GLN A 133 0.24 5.57 -9.61
C GLN A 133 -1.18 5.44 -9.06
N LEU A 134 -1.54 4.31 -8.45
CA LEU A 134 -2.86 4.13 -7.86
C LEU A 134 -2.98 4.81 -6.49
N HIS A 135 -2.06 4.52 -5.57
CA HIS A 135 -2.23 4.82 -4.15
C HIS A 135 -1.22 5.82 -3.58
N GLY A 136 -0.20 6.19 -4.36
CA GLY A 136 0.95 6.94 -3.85
C GLY A 136 1.92 6.06 -3.06
N GLY A 137 1.90 4.75 -3.30
CA GLY A 137 2.80 3.75 -2.70
C GLY A 137 2.07 2.72 -1.85
N TRP A 138 2.81 1.73 -1.35
CA TRP A 138 2.27 0.68 -0.49
C TRP A 138 1.78 1.24 0.85
N GLY A 139 0.56 0.82 1.24
CA GLY A 139 -0.05 1.25 2.51
C GLY A 139 -0.35 2.75 2.57
N ALA A 140 -0.42 3.41 1.40
CA ALA A 140 -0.79 4.81 1.29
C ALA A 140 -2.22 4.95 0.76
N VAL A 141 -2.81 6.12 1.02
CA VAL A 141 -3.99 6.62 0.33
C VAL A 141 -3.59 7.81 -0.53
N PRO A 142 -4.11 7.92 -1.77
CA PRO A 142 -3.85 9.06 -2.62
C PRO A 142 -4.53 10.32 -2.05
N VAL A 143 -3.76 11.40 -1.98
CA VAL A 143 -4.20 12.71 -1.49
C VAL A 143 -3.94 13.75 -2.55
N TYR A 144 -4.93 14.62 -2.75
CA TYR A 144 -4.83 15.78 -3.62
C TYR A 144 -4.90 17.07 -2.81
N LEU A 145 -4.09 18.05 -3.18
CA LEU A 145 -3.99 19.33 -2.52
C LEU A 145 -3.93 20.45 -3.56
N ALA A 146 -4.84 21.42 -3.45
CA ALA A 146 -4.76 22.66 -4.20
C ALA A 146 -3.74 23.61 -3.55
N VAL A 147 -2.90 24.24 -4.38
CA VAL A 147 -1.85 25.15 -3.91
C VAL A 147 -1.80 26.42 -4.76
N THR A 148 -1.26 27.50 -4.22
CA THR A 148 -0.96 28.71 -5.00
C THR A 148 0.42 28.61 -5.67
N ASP A 149 0.72 29.48 -6.63
CA ASP A 149 2.08 29.60 -7.20
C ASP A 149 3.15 29.83 -6.12
N LYS A 150 2.81 30.64 -5.10
CA LYS A 150 3.70 30.94 -3.98
C LYS A 150 3.98 29.70 -3.13
N ASP A 151 2.98 28.86 -2.89
CA ASP A 151 3.16 27.60 -2.17
C ASP A 151 3.97 26.60 -2.98
N LEU A 152 3.70 26.51 -4.30
CA LEU A 152 4.44 25.64 -5.20
C LEU A 152 5.94 25.98 -5.20
N GLU A 153 6.30 27.26 -5.20
CA GLU A 153 7.70 27.67 -5.15
C GLU A 153 8.40 27.22 -3.86
N LYS A 154 7.72 27.30 -2.71
CA LYS A 154 8.26 26.76 -1.46
C LYS A 154 8.38 25.24 -1.49
N ILE A 155 7.39 24.55 -2.04
CA ILE A 155 7.41 23.09 -2.19
C ILE A 155 8.59 22.66 -3.09
N ARG A 156 8.89 23.42 -4.15
CA ARG A 156 10.09 23.22 -4.97
C ARG A 156 11.37 23.39 -4.16
N GLN A 157 11.46 24.41 -3.31
CA GLN A 157 12.61 24.61 -2.42
C GLN A 157 12.78 23.45 -1.42
N LEU A 158 11.68 22.80 -1.02
CA LEU A 158 11.66 21.58 -0.20
C LEU A 158 11.89 20.30 -1.02
N GLY A 159 12.20 20.42 -2.32
CA GLY A 159 12.46 19.29 -3.21
C GLY A 159 11.27 18.36 -3.42
N PHE A 160 10.04 18.87 -3.27
CA PHE A 160 8.79 18.08 -3.36
C PHE A 160 8.67 16.97 -2.30
N ARG A 161 9.30 17.13 -1.14
CA ARG A 161 9.29 16.11 -0.07
C ARG A 161 8.48 16.49 1.16
N ALA A 162 7.99 17.72 1.23
CA ALA A 162 7.26 18.23 2.39
C ALA A 162 6.36 19.41 2.00
N LEU A 163 5.29 19.58 2.77
CA LEU A 163 4.46 20.77 2.77
C LEU A 163 5.13 21.86 3.63
N PRO A 164 5.15 23.13 3.18
CA PRO A 164 5.63 24.25 3.97
C PRO A 164 4.71 24.52 5.19
N MET A 165 5.30 24.93 6.32
CA MET A 165 4.55 25.22 7.56
C MET A 165 3.56 26.38 7.44
N ASP A 166 3.79 27.27 6.48
CA ASP A 166 2.97 28.44 6.20
C ASP A 166 2.23 28.31 4.86
N LEU A 167 1.86 27.07 4.49
CA LEU A 167 0.92 26.74 3.42
C LEU A 167 -0.36 27.61 3.52
N VAL A 168 -1.12 27.73 2.42
CA VAL A 168 -2.39 28.49 2.35
C VAL A 168 -3.21 28.45 3.64
N LYS A 169 -3.89 29.55 3.93
CA LYS A 169 -4.81 29.64 5.06
C LYS A 169 -5.90 28.57 4.89
N GLU A 170 -5.81 27.52 5.71
CA GLU A 170 -6.70 26.35 5.73
C GLU A 170 -6.56 25.42 4.50
N PRO A 171 -5.47 24.64 4.41
CA PRO A 171 -5.28 23.68 3.33
C PRO A 171 -6.35 22.58 3.39
N LEU A 172 -6.91 22.25 2.23
CA LEU A 172 -7.84 21.15 2.05
C LEU A 172 -7.12 19.97 1.41
N LEU A 173 -7.07 18.85 2.11
CA LEU A 173 -6.67 17.57 1.54
C LEU A 173 -7.91 16.84 1.04
N LEU A 174 -7.87 16.40 -0.22
CA LEU A 174 -8.89 15.57 -0.83
C LEU A 174 -8.35 14.14 -0.92
N LEU A 175 -8.90 13.24 -0.11
CA LEU A 175 -8.53 11.83 -0.09
C LEU A 175 -9.48 11.09 -1.04
N CYS A 176 -9.05 10.94 -2.30
CA CYS A 176 -9.85 10.41 -3.40
C CYS A 176 -9.09 9.28 -4.10
N SER A 177 -9.73 8.13 -4.35
CA SER A 177 -9.08 6.98 -5.01
C SER A 177 -8.65 7.27 -6.46
N ALA A 178 -9.26 8.27 -7.09
CA ALA A 178 -8.92 8.76 -8.43
C ALA A 178 -8.73 10.29 -8.41
N ALA A 179 -8.31 10.86 -9.54
CA ALA A 179 -8.21 12.31 -9.67
C ALA A 179 -9.59 12.97 -9.51
N PRO A 180 -9.72 13.98 -8.62
CA PRO A 180 -10.95 14.73 -8.40
C PRO A 180 -11.55 15.27 -9.69
N THR A 181 -12.85 15.05 -9.91
CA THR A 181 -13.51 15.60 -11.10
C THR A 181 -13.67 17.13 -11.00
N ALA A 182 -13.78 17.81 -12.13
CA ALA A 182 -14.02 19.26 -12.14
C ALA A 182 -15.32 19.66 -11.39
N PRO A 183 -16.46 18.95 -11.52
CA PRO A 183 -17.64 19.18 -10.69
C PRO A 183 -17.37 19.08 -9.19
N PHE A 184 -16.62 18.06 -8.75
CA PHE A 184 -16.29 17.89 -7.33
C PHE A 184 -15.34 18.99 -6.82
N LEU A 185 -14.35 19.38 -7.61
CA LEU A 185 -13.49 20.51 -7.25
C LEU A 185 -14.28 21.81 -7.07
N LYS A 186 -15.30 22.05 -7.91
CA LYS A 186 -16.18 23.21 -7.79
C LYS A 186 -17.08 23.18 -6.55
N SER A 187 -17.45 22.00 -6.06
CA SER A 187 -18.30 21.88 -4.87
C SER A 187 -17.52 22.09 -3.56
N VAL A 188 -16.22 21.79 -3.57
CA VAL A 188 -15.38 21.84 -2.35
C VAL A 188 -14.51 23.10 -2.27
N LEU A 189 -14.04 23.61 -3.41
CA LEU A 189 -13.11 24.75 -3.46
C LEU A 189 -13.86 26.03 -3.84
N SER A 190 -13.53 27.14 -3.15
CA SER A 190 -14.13 28.45 -3.42
C SER A 190 -13.75 29.03 -4.79
N SER A 191 -12.68 28.52 -5.40
CA SER A 191 -12.23 28.85 -6.75
C SER A 191 -11.62 27.62 -7.41
N GLU A 192 -11.70 27.50 -8.73
CA GLU A 192 -11.01 26.43 -9.43
C GLU A 192 -9.49 26.52 -9.19
N PRO A 193 -8.85 25.42 -8.76
CA PRO A 193 -7.43 25.44 -8.49
C PRO A 193 -6.65 25.46 -9.81
N THR A 194 -5.72 26.41 -9.94
CA THR A 194 -4.80 26.47 -11.08
C THR A 194 -3.68 25.44 -10.97
N ILE A 195 -3.40 24.95 -9.75
CA ILE A 195 -2.35 23.97 -9.46
C ILE A 195 -2.88 22.94 -8.46
N MET A 196 -2.71 21.66 -8.81
CA MET A 196 -2.97 20.55 -7.89
C MET A 196 -1.76 19.65 -7.75
N LEU A 197 -1.49 19.28 -6.51
CA LEU A 197 -0.49 18.29 -6.15
C LEU A 197 -1.16 16.98 -5.75
N ARG A 198 -0.47 15.87 -5.99
CA ARG A 198 -0.83 14.53 -5.54
C ARG A 198 0.32 13.94 -4.73
N PHE A 199 -0.01 13.21 -3.67
CA PHE A 199 0.96 12.40 -2.91
C PHE A 199 0.25 11.27 -2.16
N GLY A 200 1.00 10.24 -1.76
CA GLY A 200 0.54 9.18 -0.87
C GLY A 200 0.66 9.58 0.60
N LEU A 201 -0.40 9.38 1.37
CA LEU A 201 -0.40 9.55 2.82
C LEU A 201 -0.58 8.20 3.50
N ASN A 202 0.13 7.93 4.60
CA ASN A 202 -0.03 6.67 5.35
C ASN A 202 -1.51 6.38 5.65
N ALA A 203 -1.99 5.21 5.23
CA ALA A 203 -3.40 4.85 5.32
C ALA A 203 -3.90 4.85 6.78
N ARG A 204 -3.13 4.32 7.73
CA ARG A 204 -3.52 4.29 9.16
C ARG A 204 -3.61 5.70 9.73
N PHE A 205 -2.67 6.57 9.40
CA PHE A 205 -2.72 7.97 9.80
C PHE A 205 -3.92 8.68 9.16
N SER A 206 -4.19 8.42 7.88
CA SER A 206 -5.32 9.01 7.16
C SER A 206 -6.68 8.66 7.78
N LEU A 207 -6.82 7.47 8.37
CA LEU A 207 -8.02 7.04 9.07
C LEU A 207 -8.24 7.77 10.40
N ALA A 208 -7.16 8.30 11.01
CA ALA A 208 -7.21 9.04 12.26
C ALA A 208 -7.48 10.55 12.07
N LEU A 209 -7.41 11.06 10.83
CA LEU A 209 -7.67 12.46 10.54
C LEU A 209 -9.18 12.76 10.62
N PRO A 210 -9.59 13.89 11.23
CA PRO A 210 -10.98 14.32 11.17
C PRO A 210 -11.35 14.67 9.74
N PHE A 211 -12.46 14.12 9.24
CA PHE A 211 -12.87 14.30 7.85
C PHE A 211 -14.34 14.63 7.69
N GLU A 212 -14.64 15.36 6.62
CA GLU A 212 -15.99 15.55 6.08
C GLU A 212 -16.20 14.51 4.95
N PRO A 213 -17.28 13.71 4.98
CA PRO A 213 -17.59 12.79 3.88
C PRO A 213 -18.00 13.58 2.64
N ALA A 214 -17.62 13.10 1.45
CA ALA A 214 -17.99 13.70 0.18
C ALA A 214 -18.18 12.64 -0.92
N ASP A 215 -18.80 13.03 -2.02
CA ASP A 215 -19.20 12.10 -3.10
C ASP A 215 -18.02 11.31 -3.69
N GLU A 216 -16.85 11.94 -3.83
CA GLU A 216 -15.64 11.33 -4.40
C GLU A 216 -14.61 10.90 -3.35
N GLY A 217 -14.93 10.98 -2.06
CA GLY A 217 -14.01 10.55 -1.00
C GLY A 217 -14.17 11.31 0.32
N ARG A 218 -13.05 11.79 0.87
CA ARG A 218 -13.01 12.49 2.16
C ARG A 218 -12.29 13.82 2.02
N ILE A 219 -12.80 14.83 2.72
CA ILE A 219 -12.18 16.15 2.79
C ILE A 219 -11.60 16.32 4.19
N VAL A 220 -10.31 16.63 4.28
CA VAL A 220 -9.64 16.92 5.55
C VAL A 220 -9.19 18.38 5.53
N ARG A 221 -9.67 19.16 6.50
CA ARG A 221 -9.22 20.53 6.73
C ARG A 221 -7.99 20.51 7.64
N LEU A 222 -6.86 20.96 7.13
CA LEU A 222 -5.64 21.02 7.94
C LEU A 222 -5.58 22.31 8.75
N SER A 223 -5.18 22.17 10.00
CA SER A 223 -4.61 23.29 10.75
C SER A 223 -3.12 23.40 10.45
N LYS A 224 -2.53 24.60 10.60
CA LYS A 224 -1.06 24.77 10.48
C LYS A 224 -0.29 23.86 11.46
N ALA A 225 -0.86 23.58 12.63
CA ALA A 225 -0.25 22.71 13.63
C ALA A 225 -0.19 21.24 13.19
N SER A 226 -1.01 20.84 12.20
CA SER A 226 -1.09 19.46 11.70
C SER A 226 -0.09 19.17 10.57
N ILE A 227 0.55 20.19 10.00
CA ILE A 227 1.46 20.03 8.84
C ILE A 227 2.68 19.15 9.17
N PRO A 228 3.36 19.26 10.33
CA PRO A 228 4.45 18.37 10.69
C PRO A 228 4.04 16.89 10.70
N GLU A 229 2.88 16.59 11.28
CA GLU A 229 2.34 15.23 11.35
C GLU A 229 2.02 14.68 9.94
N VAL A 230 1.46 15.51 9.06
CA VAL A 230 1.23 15.13 7.66
C VAL A 230 2.54 14.84 6.94
N ASN A 231 3.57 15.69 7.12
CA ASN A 231 4.89 15.49 6.52
C ASN A 231 5.57 14.21 7.03
N LEU A 232 5.45 13.90 8.33
CA LEU A 232 5.97 12.66 8.92
C LEU A 232 5.28 11.40 8.38
N ASN A 233 4.02 11.53 7.94
CA ASN A 233 3.20 10.43 7.43
C ASN A 233 3.12 10.39 5.89
N MET A 234 3.84 11.25 5.20
CA MET A 234 3.91 11.26 3.74
C MET A 234 4.70 10.04 3.24
N LYS A 235 4.15 9.34 2.23
CA LYS A 235 4.67 8.08 1.68
C LYS A 235 5.28 8.22 0.29
N SER A 236 4.91 9.26 -0.46
CA SER A 236 5.52 9.61 -1.74
C SER A 236 5.90 11.07 -1.78
N ASN A 237 6.71 11.45 -2.76
CA ASN A 237 6.92 12.85 -3.09
C ASN A 237 5.62 13.50 -3.58
N LEU A 238 5.59 14.83 -3.53
CA LEU A 238 4.53 15.65 -4.11
C LEU A 238 4.71 15.74 -5.63
N GLU A 239 3.68 15.33 -6.37
CA GLU A 239 3.64 15.34 -7.82
C GLU A 239 2.66 16.40 -8.32
N ILE A 240 3.06 17.21 -9.29
CA ILE A 240 2.13 18.14 -9.95
C ILE A 240 1.25 17.33 -10.88
N VAL A 241 -0.06 17.31 -10.63
CA VAL A 241 -1.04 16.56 -11.44
C VAL A 241 -1.97 17.47 -12.25
N ARG A 242 -2.03 18.75 -11.91
CA ARG A 242 -2.75 19.78 -12.68
C ARG A 242 -1.98 21.08 -12.66
N GLN A 243 -1.79 21.72 -13.81
CA GLN A 243 -1.23 23.06 -13.91
C GLN A 243 -1.82 23.80 -15.11
N GLY A 244 -2.37 25.01 -14.89
CA GLY A 244 -2.93 25.83 -15.98
C GLY A 244 -4.27 25.35 -16.53
N GLY A 245 -4.98 24.48 -15.79
CA GLY A 245 -6.30 23.97 -16.15
C GLY A 245 -6.28 22.50 -16.60
N ASP A 246 -5.17 22.05 -17.19
CA ASP A 246 -5.00 20.71 -17.74
C ASP A 246 -4.44 19.71 -16.70
N TRP A 247 -4.96 18.48 -16.74
CA TRP A 247 -4.40 17.35 -15.99
C TRP A 247 -3.18 16.80 -16.71
N LEU A 248 -2.11 16.55 -15.96
CA LEU A 248 -0.81 16.09 -16.48
C LEU A 248 -0.66 14.56 -16.47
N MET A 249 -1.75 13.83 -16.22
CA MET A 249 -1.78 12.37 -16.09
C MET A 249 -1.91 11.66 -17.44
#